data_AF-A0A2Z4L7Q0-F1
#
_entry.id   AF-A0A2Z4L7Q0-F1
#
_cell.length_a   1.000
_cell.length_b   1.000
_cell.length_c   1.000
_cell.angle_alpha   90.00
_cell.angle_beta   90.00
_cell.angle_gamma   90.00
#
_symmetry.space_group_name_H-M   'P 1'
#
loop_
_entity.id
_entity.type
_entity.pdbx_description
1 polymer ?
#
loop_
_entity_poly.entity_id
_entity_poly.type
_entity_poly.pdbx_seq_one_letter_code
_entity_poly.pdbx_strand_id
1 'polypeptide(L)' 'MNTVKNRINREGLNDVAENILNKNKEDNSTFFYINKQSAYNNKFHITDVDLSPLGDIKVELYDDDIDELIEYIIN' A
#
# COMPACT_ATOMS: atom_id res chain seq x y z
N MET A 1 -0.31 9.89 5.98
CA MET A 1 -0.58 9.29 4.65
C MET A 1 0.21 9.92 3.50
N ASN A 2 0.49 11.24 3.50
CA ASN A 2 1.28 11.94 2.46
C ASN A 2 2.56 11.24 2.00
N THR A 3 3.35 10.63 2.90
CA THR A 3 4.59 9.96 2.52
C THR A 3 4.37 8.71 1.65
N VAL A 4 3.32 7.93 1.92
CA VAL A 4 2.99 6.72 1.16
C VAL A 4 2.49 7.11 -0.24
N LYS A 5 1.52 8.03 -0.29
CA LYS A 5 1.01 8.64 -1.52
C LYS A 5 2.15 9.19 -2.40
N ASN A 6 3.01 10.03 -1.84
CA ASN A 6 4.13 10.62 -2.59
C ASN A 6 5.09 9.56 -3.14
N ARG A 7 5.30 8.44 -2.43
CA ARG A 7 6.14 7.34 -2.92
C ARG A 7 5.47 6.54 -4.04
N ILE A 8 4.19 6.21 -3.89
CA ILE A 8 3.39 5.52 -4.92
C ILE A 8 3.44 6.33 -6.23
N ASN A 9 3.12 7.63 -6.14
CA ASN A 9 3.15 8.54 -7.29
C ASN A 9 4.55 8.68 -7.90
N ARG A 10 5.59 8.86 -7.08
CA ARG A 10 6.97 9.04 -7.59
C ARG A 10 7.50 7.79 -8.29
N GLU A 11 7.09 6.61 -7.84
CA GLU A 11 7.60 5.32 -8.35
C GLU A 11 6.69 4.73 -9.43
N GLY A 12 5.62 5.43 -9.82
CA GLY A 12 4.71 5.03 -10.89
C GLY A 12 3.90 3.79 -10.55
N LEU A 13 3.56 3.62 -9.27
CA LEU A 13 2.91 2.42 -8.75
C LEU A 13 1.40 2.57 -8.56
N ASN A 14 0.79 3.59 -9.17
CA ASN A 14 -0.62 3.94 -8.94
C ASN A 14 -1.55 2.78 -9.28
N ASP A 15 -1.43 2.21 -10.49
CA ASP A 15 -2.24 1.06 -10.92
C ASP A 15 -2.01 -0.19 -10.04
N VAL A 16 -0.78 -0.39 -9.58
CA VAL A 16 -0.44 -1.52 -8.69
C VAL A 16 -1.07 -1.31 -7.31
N ALA A 17 -0.95 -0.11 -6.76
CA ALA A 17 -1.55 0.26 -5.49
C ALA A 17 -3.07 0.17 -5.55
N GLU A 18 -3.70 0.70 -6.59
CA GLU A 18 -5.15 0.60 -6.81
C GLU A 18 -5.61 -0.86 -6.82
N ASN A 19 -4.94 -1.72 -7.60
CA ASN A 19 -5.29 -3.14 -7.66
C ASN A 19 -5.15 -3.84 -6.32
N ILE A 20 -4.06 -3.60 -5.58
CA ILE A 20 -3.82 -4.22 -4.27
C ILE A 20 -4.86 -3.74 -3.25
N LEU A 21 -5.07 -2.43 -3.15
CA LEU A 21 -5.97 -1.83 -2.17
C LEU A 21 -7.43 -2.23 -2.43
N ASN A 22 -7.87 -2.28 -3.69
CA ASN A 22 -9.21 -2.73 -4.03
C ASN A 22 -9.39 -4.24 -3.81
N LYS A 23 -8.38 -5.05 -4.14
CA LYS A 23 -8.41 -6.50 -3.93
C LYS A 23 -8.53 -6.86 -2.45
N ASN A 24 -7.83 -6.13 -1.59
CA ASN A 24 -7.74 -6.39 -0.16
C ASN A 24 -8.76 -5.60 0.66
N LYS A 25 -9.69 -4.89 0.01
CA LYS A 25 -10.74 -4.13 0.67
C LYS A 25 -11.71 -5.07 1.41
N GLU A 26 -11.91 -4.81 2.69
CA GLU A 26 -12.86 -5.52 3.55
C GLU A 26 -13.58 -4.50 4.44
N ASP A 27 -14.90 -4.35 4.23
CA ASP A 27 -15.76 -3.36 4.87
C ASP A 27 -15.17 -1.94 4.84
N ASN A 28 -14.67 -1.46 5.97
CA ASN A 28 -14.12 -0.13 6.19
C ASN A 28 -12.58 -0.14 6.22
N SER A 29 -11.96 -1.17 5.66
CA SER A 29 -10.53 -1.39 5.74
C SER A 29 -9.92 -1.93 4.46
N THR A 30 -8.61 -1.75 4.31
CA THR A 30 -7.80 -2.42 3.29
C THR A 30 -6.38 -2.60 3.80
N PHE A 31 -5.56 -3.39 3.11
CA PHE A 31 -4.17 -3.56 3.48
C PHE A 31 -3.25 -3.78 2.30
N PHE A 32 -1.98 -3.52 2.54
CA PHE A 32 -0.88 -3.88 1.67
C PHE A 32 0.35 -4.21 2.51
N TYR A 33 1.34 -4.84 1.89
CA TYR A 33 2.62 -5.14 2.51
C TYR A 33 3.72 -4.28 1.90
N ILE A 34 4.65 -3.81 2.74
CA ILE A 34 5.87 -3.13 2.32
C ILE A 34 7.05 -4.06 2.56
N ASN A 35 7.86 -4.27 1.52
CA ASN A 35 9.04 -5.10 1.67
C ASN A 35 10.10 -4.46 2.58
N LYS A 36 10.37 -5.10 3.72
CA LYS A 36 11.26 -4.57 4.78
C LYS A 36 12.71 -4.40 4.30
N GLN A 37 13.21 -5.32 3.46
CA GLN A 37 14.56 -5.24 2.90
C GLN A 37 14.71 -4.11 1.87
N SER A 38 13.64 -3.87 1.10
CA SER A 38 13.59 -2.77 0.13
C SER A 38 13.50 -1.42 0.84
N ALA A 39 12.67 -1.33 1.88
CA ALA A 39 12.52 -0.13 2.69
C ALA A 39 13.84 0.29 3.36
N TYR A 40 14.65 -0.67 3.83
CA TYR A 40 15.99 -0.41 4.39
C TYR A 40 16.93 0.23 3.35
N ASN A 41 16.81 -0.15 2.07
CA ASN A 41 17.56 0.42 0.95
C ASN A 41 16.86 1.60 0.28
N ASN A 42 15.90 2.22 0.97
CA ASN A 42 15.11 3.37 0.52
C ASN A 42 14.26 3.15 -0.75
N LYS A 43 14.07 1.89 -1.16
CA LYS A 43 13.18 1.48 -2.26
C LYS A 43 11.79 1.16 -1.72
N PHE A 44 10.75 1.55 -2.45
CA PHE A 44 9.38 1.23 -2.08
C PHE A 44 8.89 0.06 -2.93
N HIS A 45 8.51 -1.03 -2.27
CA HIS A 45 7.94 -2.19 -2.95
C HIS A 45 6.70 -2.61 -2.18
N ILE A 46 5.58 -2.58 -2.88
CA ILE A 46 4.24 -2.91 -2.39
C ILE A 46 3.74 -4.20 -3.01
N THR A 47 3.09 -5.02 -2.19
CA THR A 47 2.54 -6.32 -2.59
C THR A 47 1.30 -6.65 -1.74
N ASP A 48 0.47 -7.55 -2.24
CA ASP A 48 -0.72 -8.08 -1.59
C ASP A 48 -0.45 -9.37 -0.77
N VAL A 49 0.79 -9.85 -0.76
CA VAL A 49 1.20 -11.08 -0.08
C VAL A 49 2.50 -10.89 0.70
N ASP A 50 2.63 -11.56 1.84
CA ASP A 50 3.89 -11.56 2.60
C ASP A 50 4.92 -12.45 1.88
N LEU A 51 5.90 -11.82 1.22
CA LEU A 51 6.89 -12.48 0.36
C LEU A 51 8.29 -12.47 0.96
N SER A 52 8.52 -11.72 2.04
CA SER A 52 9.85 -11.57 2.63
C SER A 52 10.17 -12.70 3.61
N PRO A 53 11.36 -13.33 3.50
CA PRO A 53 11.83 -14.30 4.48
C PRO A 53 12.09 -13.70 5.88
N LEU A 54 12.16 -12.37 5.99
CA LEU A 54 12.26 -11.64 7.27
C LEU A 54 10.91 -11.06 7.72
N GLY A 55 9.83 -11.38 7.00
CA GLY A 55 8.52 -10.74 7.10
C GLY A 55 8.47 -9.39 6.41
N ASP A 56 7.35 -9.11 5.75
CA ASP A 56 7.00 -7.79 5.25
C ASP A 56 6.30 -6.95 6.34
N ILE A 57 6.26 -5.63 6.14
CA ILE A 57 5.49 -4.74 7.01
C ILE A 57 4.07 -4.69 6.48
N LYS A 58 3.11 -5.32 7.18
CA LYS A 58 1.68 -5.15 6.88
C LYS A 58 1.23 -3.75 7.30
N VAL A 59 0.61 -3.04 6.38
CA VAL A 59 -0.05 -1.75 6.63
C VAL A 59 -1.53 -1.96 6.44
N GLU A 60 -2.29 -1.85 7.52
CA GLU A 60 -3.75 -1.85 7.50
C GLU A 60 -4.25 -0.41 7.59
N LEU A 61 -5.22 -0.09 6.75
CA LEU A 61 -5.87 1.21 6.65
C LEU A 61 -7.33 1.04 7.06
N TYR A 62 -7.85 2.01 7.81
CA TYR A 62 -9.24 2.05 8.25
C TYR A 62 -9.78 3.45 7.97
N ASP A 63 -10.96 3.51 7.37
CA ASP A 63 -11.69 4.75 7.12
C ASP A 63 -13.19 4.47 7.04
N ASP A 64 -14.01 5.45 7.45
CA ASP A 64 -15.47 5.35 7.31
C ASP A 64 -15.87 5.38 5.81
N ASP A 65 -15.06 6.04 4.97
CA ASP A 65 -15.16 5.97 3.51
C ASP A 65 -13.85 5.44 2.91
N ILE A 66 -13.73 4.11 2.90
CA ILE A 66 -12.53 3.43 2.40
C ILE A 66 -12.29 3.70 0.91
N ASP A 67 -13.33 3.97 0.13
CA ASP A 67 -13.22 4.24 -1.30
C ASP A 67 -12.63 5.64 -1.54
N GLU A 68 -13.07 6.65 -0.78
CA GLU A 68 -12.46 7.99 -0.79
C GLU A 68 -10.99 7.94 -0.36
N LEU A 69 -10.65 7.13 0.67
CA LEU A 69 -9.27 6.96 1.10
C LEU A 69 -8.40 6.32 0.00
N ILE A 70 -8.90 5.30 -0.70
CA ILE A 70 -8.18 4.66 -1.81
C ILE A 70 -7.96 5.67 -2.93
N GLU A 71 -8.99 6.43 -3.32
CA GLU A 71 -8.89 7.46 -4.35
C GLU A 71 -7.86 8.54 -3.97
N TYR A 72 -7.83 8.95 -2.71
CA TYR A 72 -6.86 9.90 -2.19
C TYR A 72 -5.41 9.39 -2.24
N ILE A 73 -5.19 8.08 -2.05
CA ILE A 73 -3.84 7.48 -2.05
C ILE A 73 -3.28 7.36 -3.47
N ILE A 74 -4.12 7.04 -4.46
CA ILE A 74 -3.70 6.76 -5.84
C ILE A 74 -3.60 8.01 -6.73
N ASN A 75 -4.21 9.13 -6.34
CA ASN A 75 -4.18 10.42 -7.04
C ASN A 75 -3.40 11.48 -6.26
#